data_AF-A0A9D2DVQ3-F1
#
_entry.id   AF-A0A9D2DVQ3-F1
#
_cell.length_a   1.000
_cell.length_b   1.000
_cell.length_c   1.000
_cell.angle_alpha   90.00
_cell.angle_beta   90.00
_cell.angle_gamma   90.00
#
_symmetry.space_group_name_H-M   'P 1'
#
loop_
_entity.id
_entity.type
_entity.pdbx_description
1 polymer ?
#
loop_
_entity_poly.entity_id
_entity_poly.type
_entity_poly.pdbx_seq_one_letter_code
_entity_poly.pdbx_strand_id
1 'polypeptide(L)'
;MGGDCVGWDEETGQYVLSLGDKDPNLLALEDVTVNGRAYEQGEVLVYEDMKYVHAHESEFEGMFTELPSMFDTFVEFNRLGVPTDKVVTEKGGESGEETLKGYGVAKNTTDNHATEFTSGNSPMVVDYYSTVLLTYQNSSIRQYIDIAPTTQYREYKGGSVYEENGTEYLKVIGEDGYTGELETVENSKGEDVPVTGMMYAAEEPNSSALCIPTNSDPEKYEAAFKFISWAAGPEGQAIMMRGGWRVPNQTDLGMSDAFQNTEDNPVGNVYAASLASMHTYMGDWSYFENGTWIDGWSEPLNGEVRRGERTLDYFLDTYTDMANTALNVMTIRFRR
;
A
#
# COMPACT_ATOMS: atom_id res chain seq x y z
N MET A 1 -4.06 -2.74 -8.26
CA MET A 1 -2.92 -2.22 -9.04
C MET A 1 -3.36 -0.90 -9.65
N GLY A 2 -2.57 0.16 -9.48
CA GLY A 2 -2.93 1.53 -9.87
C GLY A 2 -2.72 2.58 -8.79
N GLY A 3 -2.20 2.19 -7.61
CA GLY A 3 -1.91 3.12 -6.51
C GLY A 3 -0.53 3.76 -6.60
N ASP A 4 0.44 3.03 -7.16
CA ASP A 4 1.84 3.44 -7.19
C ASP A 4 2.60 2.66 -8.29
N CYS A 5 2.23 2.89 -9.55
CA CYS A 5 2.87 2.27 -10.71
C CYS A 5 3.40 3.28 -11.72
N VAL A 6 3.43 4.56 -11.34
CA VAL A 6 4.00 5.64 -12.14
C VAL A 6 5.02 6.42 -11.32
N GLY A 7 6.01 6.97 -11.99
CA GLY A 7 7.03 7.83 -11.40
C GLY A 7 7.24 9.08 -12.24
N TRP A 8 7.63 10.18 -11.63
CA TRP A 8 8.04 11.38 -12.37
C TRP A 8 9.53 11.32 -12.70
N ASP A 9 9.85 11.41 -14.00
CA ASP A 9 11.21 11.52 -14.50
C ASP A 9 11.59 13.01 -14.67
N GLU A 10 12.54 13.48 -13.87
CA GLU A 10 13.01 14.88 -13.90
C GLU A 10 13.83 15.21 -15.15
N GLU A 11 14.49 14.24 -15.79
CA GLU A 11 15.30 14.48 -16.98
C GLU A 11 14.40 14.74 -18.19
N THR A 12 13.34 13.94 -18.35
CA THR A 12 12.39 14.09 -19.46
C THR A 12 11.23 15.03 -19.14
N GLY A 13 10.96 15.29 -17.86
CA GLY A 13 9.82 16.09 -17.40
C GLY A 13 8.49 15.39 -17.68
N GLN A 14 8.46 14.06 -17.55
CA GLN A 14 7.32 13.21 -17.91
C GLN A 14 7.07 12.12 -16.86
N TYR A 15 5.84 11.60 -16.84
CA TYR A 15 5.53 10.40 -16.06
C TYR A 15 5.95 9.15 -16.82
N VAL A 16 6.55 8.20 -16.11
CA VAL A 16 6.98 6.89 -16.62
C VAL A 16 6.36 5.76 -15.80
N LEU A 17 6.21 4.58 -16.40
CA LEU A 17 5.79 3.37 -15.71
C LEU A 17 6.93 2.87 -14.81
N SER A 18 6.71 2.84 -13.49
CA SER A 18 7.74 2.49 -12.50
C SER A 18 7.81 1.00 -12.15
N LEU A 19 6.86 0.17 -12.63
CA LEU A 19 6.82 -1.26 -12.28
C LEU A 19 8.06 -2.06 -12.69
N GLY A 20 8.76 -1.62 -13.73
CA GLY A 20 9.98 -2.25 -14.22
C GLY A 20 11.25 -1.72 -13.58
N ASP A 21 11.13 -0.77 -12.65
CA ASP A 21 12.27 -0.09 -12.05
C ASP A 21 13.02 -0.99 -11.07
N LYS A 22 14.32 -1.12 -11.29
CA LYS A 22 15.21 -1.98 -10.51
C LYS A 22 16.10 -1.21 -9.54
N ASP A 23 16.03 0.12 -9.51
CA ASP A 23 16.79 0.87 -8.53
C ASP A 23 16.18 0.60 -7.13
N PRO A 24 17.01 0.35 -6.11
CA PRO A 24 16.53 0.14 -4.76
C PRO A 24 15.71 1.33 -4.27
N ASN A 25 14.63 1.05 -3.54
CA ASN A 25 13.96 2.09 -2.78
C ASN A 25 14.85 2.52 -1.60
N LEU A 26 14.64 3.71 -1.06
CA LEU A 26 15.52 4.27 -0.02
C LEU A 26 14.72 4.66 1.23
N LEU A 27 15.21 4.22 2.39
CA LEU A 27 14.72 4.59 3.72
C LEU A 27 15.69 5.58 4.36
N ALA A 28 15.19 6.74 4.81
CA ALA A 28 15.98 7.75 5.51
C ALA A 28 16.46 7.25 6.88
N LEU A 29 17.76 7.29 7.13
CA LEU A 29 18.36 6.93 8.42
C LEU A 29 18.41 8.13 9.39
N GLU A 30 18.20 9.33 8.88
CA GLU A 30 18.13 10.57 9.65
C GLU A 30 17.23 11.59 8.95
N ASP A 31 16.86 12.66 9.65
CA ASP A 31 16.14 13.78 9.04
C ASP A 31 16.98 14.39 7.90
N VAL A 32 16.42 14.40 6.69
CA VAL A 32 17.14 14.79 5.47
C VAL A 32 16.24 15.61 4.56
N THR A 33 16.83 16.47 3.74
CA THR A 33 16.11 17.17 2.67
C THR A 33 16.65 16.74 1.32
N VAL A 34 15.78 16.17 0.49
CA VAL A 34 16.09 15.73 -0.87
C VAL A 34 15.21 16.52 -1.83
N ASN A 35 15.80 17.14 -2.86
CA ASN A 35 15.06 17.90 -3.88
C ASN A 35 14.06 18.94 -3.31
N GLY A 36 14.36 19.50 -2.14
CA GLY A 36 13.51 20.47 -1.43
C GLY A 36 12.35 19.87 -0.64
N ARG A 37 12.23 18.55 -0.54
CA ARG A 37 11.31 17.83 0.35
C ARG A 37 12.05 17.36 1.60
N ALA A 38 11.49 17.64 2.76
CA ALA A 38 11.99 17.11 4.03
C ALA A 38 11.44 15.70 4.25
N TYR A 39 12.30 14.83 4.74
CA TYR A 39 12.01 13.48 5.19
C TYR A 39 12.45 13.34 6.64
N GLU A 40 11.61 12.76 7.48
CA GLU A 40 11.95 12.36 8.83
C GLU A 40 12.69 11.01 8.82
N GLN A 41 13.49 10.74 9.84
CA GLN A 41 14.09 9.43 10.04
C GLN A 41 13.04 8.31 10.00
N GLY A 42 13.30 7.27 9.20
CA GLY A 42 12.40 6.13 9.00
C GLY A 42 11.36 6.34 7.89
N GLU A 43 11.39 7.46 7.17
CA GLU A 43 10.55 7.64 5.99
C GLU A 43 11.18 7.06 4.72
N VAL A 44 10.34 6.47 3.87
CA VAL A 44 10.75 5.99 2.54
C VAL A 44 10.62 7.12 1.53
N LEU A 45 11.65 7.31 0.71
CA LEU A 45 11.66 8.32 -0.33
C LEU A 45 10.59 8.03 -1.39
N VAL A 46 9.94 9.08 -1.90
CA VAL A 46 9.12 8.94 -3.10
C VAL A 46 9.99 8.72 -4.32
N TYR A 47 9.40 8.15 -5.38
CA TYR A 47 10.12 7.70 -6.57
C TYR A 47 11.09 8.74 -7.15
N GLU A 48 10.65 9.98 -7.37
CA GLU A 48 11.49 11.02 -7.98
C GLU A 48 12.70 11.42 -7.12
N ASP A 49 12.54 11.38 -5.80
CA ASP A 49 13.61 11.76 -4.86
C ASP A 49 14.58 10.59 -4.67
N MET A 50 14.06 9.34 -4.70
CA MET A 50 14.90 8.14 -4.78
C MET A 50 15.79 8.19 -6.03
N LYS A 51 15.23 8.53 -7.21
CA LYS A 51 16.00 8.72 -8.44
C LYS A 51 17.04 9.83 -8.32
N TYR A 52 16.67 10.95 -7.68
CA TYR A 52 17.60 12.03 -7.44
C TYR A 52 18.79 11.57 -6.59
N VAL A 53 18.56 10.82 -5.51
CA VAL A 53 19.63 10.32 -4.64
C VAL A 53 20.56 9.37 -5.39
N HIS A 54 20.04 8.40 -6.15
CA HIS A 54 20.89 7.49 -6.96
C HIS A 54 21.73 8.24 -8.01
N ALA A 55 21.23 9.35 -8.55
CA ALA A 55 22.01 10.19 -9.45
C ALA A 55 23.07 11.06 -8.73
N HIS A 56 22.97 11.21 -7.41
CA HIS A 56 23.81 12.10 -6.58
C HIS A 56 24.33 11.40 -5.32
N GLU A 57 24.61 10.10 -5.35
CA GLU A 57 24.92 9.27 -4.16
C GLU A 57 25.98 9.89 -3.24
N SER A 58 27.01 10.52 -3.82
CA SER A 58 28.09 11.16 -3.05
C SER A 58 27.63 12.30 -2.15
N GLU A 59 26.47 12.91 -2.41
CA GLU A 59 25.88 13.97 -1.57
C GLU A 59 25.15 13.39 -0.35
N PHE A 60 24.84 12.10 -0.35
CA PHE A 60 23.95 11.43 0.60
C PHE A 60 24.58 10.19 1.26
N GLU A 61 25.90 10.08 1.25
CA GLU A 61 26.63 8.93 1.78
C GLU A 61 26.27 8.66 3.25
N GLY A 62 25.77 7.44 3.53
CA GLY A 62 25.38 7.01 4.87
C GLY A 62 24.05 7.56 5.40
N MET A 63 23.30 8.31 4.59
CA MET A 63 22.01 8.90 5.00
C MET A 63 20.81 7.97 4.77
N PHE A 64 20.99 6.89 4.00
CA PHE A 64 19.92 5.99 3.58
C PHE A 64 20.32 4.53 3.72
N THR A 65 19.31 3.67 3.89
CA THR A 65 19.44 2.22 3.66
C THR A 65 18.53 1.80 2.51
N GLU A 66 18.95 0.78 1.78
CA GLU A 66 18.20 0.24 0.65
C GLU A 66 17.03 -0.63 1.11
N LEU A 67 15.95 -0.56 0.33
CA LEU A 67 14.77 -1.41 0.39
C LEU A 67 14.58 -2.05 -1.00
N PRO A 68 13.81 -3.15 -1.11
CA PRO A 68 13.53 -3.77 -2.40
C PRO A 68 13.01 -2.77 -3.43
N SER A 69 13.41 -2.93 -4.69
CA SER A 69 12.97 -2.09 -5.79
C SER A 69 11.46 -2.22 -6.06
N MET A 70 10.93 -1.35 -6.92
CA MET A 70 9.54 -1.47 -7.39
C MET A 70 9.32 -2.80 -8.13
N PHE A 71 10.29 -3.21 -8.94
CA PHE A 71 10.28 -4.50 -9.63
C PHE A 71 10.21 -5.66 -8.65
N ASP A 72 11.10 -5.69 -7.65
CA ASP A 72 11.17 -6.79 -6.67
C ASP A 72 9.88 -6.88 -5.85
N THR A 73 9.37 -5.73 -5.41
CA THR A 73 8.12 -5.65 -4.65
C THR A 73 6.94 -6.17 -5.46
N PHE A 74 6.83 -5.81 -6.74
CA PHE A 74 5.76 -6.31 -7.60
C PHE A 74 5.92 -7.80 -7.92
N VAL A 75 7.15 -8.27 -8.17
CA VAL A 75 7.43 -9.69 -8.37
C VAL A 75 6.98 -10.50 -7.16
N GLU A 76 7.33 -10.08 -5.95
CA GLU A 76 6.95 -10.78 -4.74
C GLU A 76 5.43 -10.81 -4.53
N PHE A 77 4.75 -9.68 -4.74
CA PHE A 77 3.30 -9.62 -4.73
C PHE A 77 2.67 -10.57 -5.76
N ASN A 78 3.19 -10.59 -6.99
CA ASN A 78 2.63 -11.39 -8.06
C ASN A 78 2.81 -12.90 -7.79
N ARG A 79 3.95 -13.29 -7.21
CA ARG A 79 4.23 -14.69 -6.86
C ARG A 79 3.20 -15.27 -5.91
N LEU A 80 2.59 -14.48 -5.02
CA LEU A 80 1.54 -14.96 -4.11
C LEU A 80 0.38 -15.67 -4.85
N GLY A 81 -0.09 -15.08 -5.96
CA GLY A 81 -1.25 -15.58 -6.70
C GLY A 81 -0.93 -16.53 -7.86
N VAL A 82 0.29 -16.47 -8.39
CA VAL A 82 0.70 -17.29 -9.54
C VAL A 82 0.94 -18.75 -9.08
N PRO A 83 0.45 -19.77 -9.82
CA PRO A 83 0.73 -21.18 -9.53
C PRO A 83 2.23 -21.55 -9.51
N THR A 84 2.57 -22.57 -8.74
CA THR A 84 3.97 -22.98 -8.47
C THR A 84 4.72 -23.55 -9.68
N ASP A 85 4.01 -24.00 -10.70
CA ASP A 85 4.59 -24.52 -11.95
C ASP A 85 4.84 -23.41 -12.99
N LYS A 86 4.35 -22.19 -12.75
CA LYS A 86 4.43 -21.06 -13.68
C LYS A 86 5.55 -20.09 -13.32
N VAL A 87 6.18 -19.53 -14.34
CA VAL A 87 7.23 -18.51 -14.23
C VAL A 87 6.58 -17.14 -14.07
N VAL A 88 7.06 -16.36 -13.09
CA VAL A 88 6.66 -14.96 -12.87
C VAL A 88 7.62 -14.03 -13.60
N THR A 89 8.92 -14.28 -13.45
CA THR A 89 9.97 -13.53 -14.14
C THR A 89 11.21 -14.41 -14.36
N GLU A 90 11.98 -14.10 -15.39
CA GLU A 90 13.32 -14.66 -15.66
C GLU A 90 14.45 -13.71 -15.26
N LYS A 91 14.12 -12.51 -14.76
CA LYS A 91 15.07 -11.43 -14.43
C LYS A 91 14.97 -10.99 -12.96
N GLY A 92 14.66 -11.94 -12.07
CA GLY A 92 14.53 -11.70 -10.63
C GLY A 92 15.73 -12.18 -9.82
N GLY A 93 15.56 -12.23 -8.50
CA GLY A 93 16.57 -12.72 -7.56
C GLY A 93 17.74 -11.76 -7.37
N GLU A 94 18.66 -12.09 -6.46
CA GLU A 94 19.82 -11.26 -6.12
C GLU A 94 20.73 -11.01 -7.33
N SER A 95 20.81 -11.98 -8.24
CA SER A 95 21.62 -11.84 -9.47
C SER A 95 20.93 -11.05 -10.59
N GLY A 96 19.63 -10.78 -10.46
CA GLY A 96 18.82 -10.11 -11.48
C GLY A 96 18.54 -10.94 -12.74
N GLU A 97 18.92 -12.23 -12.75
CA GLU A 97 18.81 -13.16 -13.88
C GLU A 97 18.24 -14.53 -13.44
N GLU A 98 17.58 -14.58 -12.28
CA GLU A 98 16.96 -15.80 -11.77
C GLU A 98 15.52 -15.96 -12.28
N THR A 99 15.20 -17.21 -12.62
CA THR A 99 13.83 -17.62 -12.91
C THR A 99 13.06 -17.83 -11.62
N LEU A 100 12.17 -16.89 -11.32
CA LEU A 100 11.29 -16.96 -10.16
C LEU A 100 9.92 -17.51 -10.56
N LYS A 101 9.41 -18.44 -9.75
CA LYS A 101 8.07 -19.05 -9.92
C LYS A 101 7.09 -18.56 -8.85
N GLY A 102 5.81 -18.78 -9.11
CA GLY A 102 4.76 -18.47 -8.17
C GLY A 102 4.80 -19.34 -6.90
N TYR A 103 4.20 -18.84 -5.84
CA TYR A 103 3.98 -19.56 -4.58
C TYR A 103 2.62 -20.29 -4.58
N GLY A 104 1.63 -19.79 -5.32
CA GLY A 104 0.29 -20.38 -5.41
C GLY A 104 -0.47 -20.39 -4.09
N VAL A 105 -0.19 -19.43 -3.19
CA VAL A 105 -0.78 -19.34 -1.84
C VAL A 105 -2.01 -18.44 -1.78
N ALA A 106 -2.20 -17.57 -2.77
CA ALA A 106 -3.36 -16.72 -2.92
C ALA A 106 -4.12 -17.05 -4.22
N LYS A 107 -5.41 -16.70 -4.27
CA LYS A 107 -6.16 -16.76 -5.52
C LYS A 107 -5.72 -15.61 -6.45
N ASN A 108 -5.63 -15.90 -7.74
CA ASN A 108 -5.30 -14.93 -8.79
C ASN A 108 -6.49 -14.08 -9.27
N THR A 109 -7.63 -14.15 -8.58
CA THR A 109 -8.83 -13.34 -8.84
C THR A 109 -9.40 -12.80 -7.54
N THR A 110 -10.01 -11.63 -7.62
CA THR A 110 -10.80 -11.04 -6.54
C THR A 110 -12.27 -11.46 -6.58
N ASP A 111 -12.69 -12.28 -7.54
CA ASP A 111 -14.07 -12.72 -7.66
C ASP A 111 -14.50 -13.52 -6.42
N ASN A 112 -15.68 -13.19 -5.88
CA ASN A 112 -16.29 -13.87 -4.74
C ASN A 112 -15.42 -13.93 -3.47
N HIS A 113 -14.42 -13.07 -3.30
CA HIS A 113 -13.50 -13.12 -2.13
C HIS A 113 -14.24 -13.14 -0.78
N ALA A 114 -15.32 -12.35 -0.63
CA ALA A 114 -16.14 -12.32 0.59
C ALA A 114 -16.82 -13.68 0.87
N THR A 115 -17.32 -14.36 -0.17
CA THR A 115 -17.90 -15.70 -0.05
C THR A 115 -16.84 -16.72 0.32
N GLU A 116 -15.66 -16.66 -0.30
CA GLU A 116 -14.56 -17.58 -0.04
C GLU A 116 -14.04 -17.45 1.39
N PHE A 117 -13.94 -16.22 1.90
CA PHE A 117 -13.60 -15.96 3.30
C PHE A 117 -14.69 -16.50 4.24
N THR A 118 -15.96 -16.16 3.98
CA THR A 118 -17.07 -16.58 4.85
C THR A 118 -17.37 -18.08 4.81
N SER A 119 -16.99 -18.79 3.75
CA SER A 119 -17.10 -20.25 3.64
C SER A 119 -15.88 -21.01 4.17
N GLY A 120 -14.83 -20.31 4.63
CA GLY A 120 -13.61 -20.93 5.15
C GLY A 120 -12.64 -21.44 4.06
N ASN A 121 -12.83 -21.05 2.81
CA ASN A 121 -11.92 -21.39 1.71
C ASN A 121 -10.71 -20.43 1.62
N SER A 122 -10.82 -19.25 2.22
CA SER A 122 -9.70 -18.31 2.40
C SER A 122 -9.59 -17.95 3.88
N PRO A 123 -8.42 -18.08 4.51
CA PRO A 123 -8.23 -17.72 5.92
C PRO A 123 -8.13 -16.20 6.14
N MET A 124 -7.85 -15.43 5.08
CA MET A 124 -7.71 -13.97 5.12
C MET A 124 -8.37 -13.34 3.90
N VAL A 125 -8.79 -12.09 4.04
CA VAL A 125 -9.31 -11.27 2.95
C VAL A 125 -8.89 -9.82 3.17
N VAL A 126 -8.50 -9.15 2.08
CA VAL A 126 -8.31 -7.69 2.09
C VAL A 126 -9.60 -7.07 1.62
N ASP A 127 -10.22 -6.26 2.46
CA ASP A 127 -11.53 -5.65 2.22
C ASP A 127 -11.66 -4.33 3.00
N TYR A 128 -12.73 -3.58 2.73
CA TYR A 128 -13.01 -2.32 3.40
C TYR A 128 -13.56 -2.53 4.80
N TYR A 129 -13.29 -1.56 5.69
CA TYR A 129 -13.86 -1.56 7.05
C TYR A 129 -15.39 -1.56 7.02
N SER A 130 -15.99 -0.89 6.03
CA SER A 130 -17.44 -0.90 5.78
C SER A 130 -17.96 -2.31 5.44
N THR A 131 -17.21 -3.13 4.71
CA THR A 131 -17.59 -4.52 4.39
C THR A 131 -17.56 -5.41 5.63
N VAL A 132 -16.59 -5.20 6.53
CA VAL A 132 -16.55 -5.90 7.83
C VAL A 132 -17.86 -5.69 8.59
N LEU A 133 -18.33 -4.45 8.63
CA LEU A 133 -19.58 -4.06 9.29
C LEU A 133 -20.84 -4.58 8.59
N LEU A 134 -20.95 -4.37 7.27
CA LEU A 134 -22.20 -4.62 6.54
C LEU A 134 -22.36 -6.07 6.13
N THR A 135 -21.26 -6.77 5.87
CA THR A 135 -21.26 -8.15 5.35
C THR A 135 -20.83 -9.13 6.43
N TYR A 136 -19.64 -8.98 6.99
CA TYR A 136 -19.07 -10.03 7.84
C TYR A 136 -19.71 -10.09 9.23
N GLN A 137 -20.05 -8.94 9.83
CA GLN A 137 -20.80 -8.90 11.10
C GLN A 137 -22.24 -9.42 11.00
N ASN A 138 -22.82 -9.41 9.79
CA ASN A 138 -24.15 -9.97 9.52
C ASN A 138 -24.12 -11.45 9.09
N SER A 139 -22.94 -12.08 9.10
CA SER A 139 -22.75 -13.47 8.69
C SER A 139 -22.63 -14.42 9.88
N SER A 140 -22.60 -15.73 9.60
CA SER A 140 -22.38 -16.77 10.63
C SER A 140 -20.97 -16.72 11.25
N ILE A 141 -20.02 -16.02 10.65
CA ILE A 141 -18.63 -15.96 11.11
C ILE A 141 -18.33 -14.76 12.02
N ARG A 142 -19.31 -13.90 12.32
CA ARG A 142 -19.11 -12.63 13.06
C ARG A 142 -18.29 -12.72 14.36
N GLN A 143 -18.34 -13.86 15.04
CA GLN A 143 -17.65 -14.11 16.33
C GLN A 143 -16.25 -14.71 16.16
N TYR A 144 -15.81 -14.91 14.92
CA TYR A 144 -14.54 -15.54 14.55
C TYR A 144 -13.67 -14.66 13.67
N ILE A 145 -14.09 -13.42 13.41
CA ILE A 145 -13.33 -12.47 12.60
C ILE A 145 -12.68 -11.43 13.48
N ASP A 146 -11.50 -11.00 13.05
CA ASP A 146 -10.86 -9.80 13.52
C ASP A 146 -10.16 -9.14 12.32
N ILE A 147 -9.58 -7.96 12.53
CA ILE A 147 -8.81 -7.25 11.51
C ILE A 147 -7.34 -7.15 11.92
N ALA A 148 -6.47 -7.17 10.92
CA ALA A 148 -5.03 -6.97 11.08
C ALA A 148 -4.59 -5.71 10.30
N PRO A 149 -3.46 -5.08 10.67
CA PRO A 149 -2.88 -4.00 9.87
C PRO A 149 -2.66 -4.40 8.42
N THR A 150 -2.66 -3.43 7.51
CA THR A 150 -2.34 -3.68 6.11
C THR A 150 -0.88 -4.10 5.95
N THR A 151 -0.56 -4.68 4.80
CA THR A 151 0.79 -5.17 4.50
C THR A 151 1.80 -4.04 4.52
N GLN A 152 2.95 -4.30 5.15
CA GLN A 152 4.11 -3.43 5.17
C GLN A 152 5.35 -4.31 4.98
N TYR A 153 6.31 -3.86 4.19
CA TYR A 153 7.62 -4.51 4.13
C TYR A 153 8.34 -4.36 5.47
N ARG A 154 8.89 -5.46 5.99
CA ARG A 154 9.63 -5.51 7.25
C ARG A 154 10.75 -6.52 7.12
N GLU A 155 11.95 -6.10 7.47
CA GLU A 155 13.05 -7.03 7.67
C GLU A 155 13.13 -7.41 9.15
N TYR A 156 13.25 -8.71 9.42
CA TYR A 156 13.28 -9.25 10.77
C TYR A 156 14.65 -9.82 11.09
N LYS A 157 15.08 -9.61 12.33
CA LYS A 157 16.33 -10.17 12.84
C LYS A 157 16.32 -11.68 12.77
N GLY A 158 17.30 -12.23 12.06
CA GLY A 158 17.42 -13.66 11.80
C GLY A 158 16.46 -14.20 10.73
N GLY A 159 15.75 -13.32 9.99
CA GLY A 159 14.89 -13.65 8.85
C GLY A 159 13.51 -14.19 9.21
N SER A 160 12.60 -14.20 8.23
CA SER A 160 11.18 -14.56 8.37
C SER A 160 10.89 -16.05 8.24
N VAL A 161 11.88 -16.86 7.88
CA VAL A 161 11.72 -18.29 7.59
C VAL A 161 12.71 -19.15 8.37
N TYR A 162 12.38 -20.43 8.53
CA TYR A 162 13.29 -21.47 8.97
C TYR A 162 13.14 -22.69 8.07
N GLU A 163 14.21 -23.50 7.96
CA GLU A 163 14.18 -24.74 7.20
C GLU A 163 14.08 -25.94 8.15
N GLU A 164 13.15 -26.84 7.87
CA GLU A 164 13.05 -28.13 8.54
C GLU A 164 12.90 -29.24 7.48
N ASN A 165 13.82 -30.21 7.49
CA ASN A 165 13.86 -31.33 6.55
C ASN A 165 13.85 -30.91 5.06
N GLY A 166 14.53 -29.82 4.69
CA GLY A 166 14.55 -29.31 3.31
C GLY A 166 13.27 -28.59 2.89
N THR A 167 12.37 -28.30 3.83
CA THR A 167 11.15 -27.51 3.60
C THR A 167 11.26 -26.20 4.36
N GLU A 168 10.98 -25.10 3.68
CA GLU A 168 10.95 -23.77 4.27
C GLU A 168 9.58 -23.52 4.94
N TYR A 169 9.61 -22.91 6.13
CA TYR A 169 8.45 -22.57 6.92
C TYR A 169 8.55 -21.11 7.39
N LEU A 170 7.40 -20.45 7.52
CA LEU A 170 7.33 -19.11 8.12
C LEU A 170 7.52 -19.19 9.63
N LYS A 171 8.33 -18.28 10.17
CA LYS A 171 8.35 -18.05 11.62
C LYS A 171 7.09 -17.31 12.04
N VAL A 172 6.52 -17.70 13.17
CA VAL A 172 5.33 -17.07 13.74
C VAL A 172 5.74 -16.27 14.96
N ILE A 173 5.38 -14.99 15.00
CA ILE A 173 5.67 -14.11 16.14
C ILE A 173 4.98 -14.66 17.39
N GLY A 174 5.74 -14.85 18.46
CA GLY A 174 5.27 -15.42 19.72
C GLY A 174 5.43 -16.94 19.84
N GLU A 175 5.77 -17.63 18.75
CA GLU A 175 6.06 -19.07 18.75
C GLU A 175 7.56 -19.32 18.82
N ASP A 176 7.97 -20.41 19.49
CA ASP A 176 9.38 -20.86 19.58
C ASP A 176 10.40 -19.79 20.03
N GLY A 177 9.95 -18.79 20.78
CA GLY A 177 10.77 -17.67 21.23
C GLY A 177 11.08 -16.62 20.16
N TYR A 178 10.52 -16.73 18.95
CA TYR A 178 10.64 -15.72 17.92
C TYR A 178 9.79 -14.49 18.26
N THR A 179 10.45 -13.37 18.52
CA THR A 179 9.81 -12.14 18.98
C THR A 179 9.31 -11.25 17.85
N GLY A 180 9.76 -11.48 16.61
CA GLY A 180 9.55 -10.56 15.50
C GLY A 180 10.30 -9.23 15.68
N GLU A 181 11.45 -9.25 16.37
CA GLU A 181 12.37 -8.10 16.42
C GLU A 181 12.78 -7.73 14.99
N LEU A 182 12.71 -6.44 14.67
CA LEU A 182 13.07 -5.92 13.35
C LEU A 182 14.59 -5.83 13.21
N GLU A 183 15.06 -6.01 11.98
CA GLU A 183 16.43 -5.66 11.64
C GLU A 183 16.59 -4.13 11.68
N THR A 184 17.75 -3.65 12.11
CA THR A 184 18.02 -2.23 12.29
C THR A 184 19.36 -1.83 11.70
N VAL A 185 19.44 -0.60 11.19
CA VAL A 185 20.69 0.04 10.76
C VAL A 185 21.01 1.18 11.73
N GLU A 186 22.24 1.20 12.25
CA GLU A 186 22.71 2.28 13.10
C GLU A 186 22.95 3.54 12.25
N ASN A 187 22.32 4.66 12.61
CA ASN A 187 22.48 5.94 11.91
C ASN A 187 23.76 6.69 12.35
N SER A 188 23.98 7.87 11.74
CA SER A 188 25.14 8.74 12.03
C SER A 188 25.26 9.20 13.50
N LYS A 189 24.17 9.09 14.28
CA LYS A 189 24.08 9.45 15.69
C LYS A 189 24.22 8.26 16.64
N GLY A 190 24.35 7.03 16.12
CA GLY A 190 24.39 5.81 16.92
C GLY A 190 23.01 5.32 17.36
N GLU A 191 21.95 5.69 16.64
CA GLU A 191 20.57 5.28 16.90
C GLU A 191 20.16 4.17 15.93
N ASP A 192 19.48 3.14 16.44
CA ASP A 192 18.98 2.03 15.63
C ASP A 192 17.71 2.44 14.86
N VAL A 193 17.76 2.35 13.53
CA VAL A 193 16.62 2.63 12.64
C VAL A 193 16.08 1.31 12.07
N PRO A 194 14.82 0.94 12.33
CA PRO A 194 14.22 -0.28 11.79
C PRO A 194 14.09 -0.27 10.26
N VAL A 195 14.49 -1.36 9.62
CA VAL A 195 14.37 -1.54 8.16
C VAL A 195 12.93 -1.92 7.81
N THR A 196 12.12 -0.91 7.51
CA THR A 196 10.70 -1.08 7.16
C THR A 196 10.32 -0.25 5.95
N GLY A 197 9.41 -0.77 5.13
CA GLY A 197 8.80 -0.01 4.05
C GLY A 197 7.68 0.90 4.55
N MET A 198 7.15 1.75 3.67
CA MET A 198 5.98 2.57 3.96
C MET A 198 4.76 1.68 4.22
N MET A 199 4.02 1.95 5.30
CA MET A 199 2.70 1.35 5.46
C MET A 199 1.75 2.00 4.45
N TYR A 200 1.02 1.18 3.70
CA TYR A 200 0.09 1.65 2.69
C TYR A 200 -1.27 0.97 2.85
N ALA A 201 -2.33 1.76 2.80
CA ALA A 201 -3.69 1.29 2.62
C ALA A 201 -4.29 1.95 1.37
N ALA A 202 -5.03 1.17 0.59
CA ALA A 202 -5.78 1.74 -0.54
C ALA A 202 -7.05 2.42 -0.03
N GLU A 203 -7.36 3.58 -0.60
CA GLU A 203 -8.60 4.28 -0.31
C GLU A 203 -9.84 3.44 -0.67
N GLU A 204 -10.86 3.46 0.19
CA GLU A 204 -12.16 2.91 -0.15
C GLU A 204 -12.80 3.76 -1.26
N PRO A 205 -13.37 3.16 -2.33
CA PRO A 205 -14.09 3.90 -3.38
C PRO A 205 -15.33 4.68 -2.86
N ASN A 206 -15.63 4.60 -1.57
CA ASN A 206 -16.73 5.27 -0.87
C ASN A 206 -16.27 6.33 0.14
N SER A 207 -15.01 6.78 0.10
CA SER A 207 -14.62 8.01 0.79
C SER A 207 -15.58 9.13 0.41
N SER A 208 -16.32 9.63 1.40
CA SER A 208 -17.44 10.52 1.19
C SER A 208 -17.12 11.90 1.76
N ALA A 209 -17.26 12.93 0.93
CA ALA A 209 -17.21 14.31 1.37
C ALA A 209 -18.62 14.92 1.39
N LEU A 210 -18.88 15.81 2.35
CA LEU A 210 -20.06 16.67 2.29
C LEU A 210 -19.73 17.87 1.40
N CYS A 211 -20.52 18.06 0.35
CA CYS A 211 -20.32 19.12 -0.64
C CYS A 211 -21.55 20.03 -0.73
N ILE A 212 -21.33 21.29 -1.14
CA ILE A 212 -22.41 22.23 -1.47
C ILE A 212 -22.62 22.22 -2.98
N PRO A 213 -23.74 21.70 -3.50
CA PRO A 213 -24.00 21.71 -4.95
C PRO A 213 -24.12 23.15 -5.47
N THR A 214 -23.49 23.46 -6.60
CA THR A 214 -23.54 24.81 -7.23
C THR A 214 -24.96 25.23 -7.60
N ASN A 215 -25.87 24.28 -7.80
CA ASN A 215 -27.28 24.55 -8.12
C ASN A 215 -28.20 24.53 -6.89
N SER A 216 -27.65 24.41 -5.67
CA SER A 216 -28.43 24.57 -4.43
C SER A 216 -28.71 26.05 -4.13
N ASP A 217 -29.65 26.32 -3.22
CA ASP A 217 -30.05 27.68 -2.83
C ASP A 217 -28.84 28.51 -2.33
N PRO A 218 -28.42 29.56 -3.07
CA PRO A 218 -27.26 30.36 -2.71
C PRO A 218 -27.39 31.07 -1.35
N GLU A 219 -28.62 31.37 -0.91
CA GLU A 219 -28.85 31.98 0.39
C GLU A 219 -28.52 31.02 1.55
N LYS A 220 -28.34 29.73 1.28
CA LYS A 220 -28.00 28.70 2.26
C LYS A 220 -26.53 28.31 2.26
N TYR A 221 -25.70 28.82 1.36
CA TYR A 221 -24.29 28.39 1.25
C TYR A 221 -23.52 28.58 2.56
N GLU A 222 -23.68 29.74 3.20
CA GLU A 222 -23.01 30.00 4.48
C GLU A 222 -23.46 29.05 5.60
N ALA A 223 -24.76 28.73 5.65
CA ALA A 223 -25.30 27.81 6.65
C ALA A 223 -24.84 26.36 6.37
N ALA A 224 -24.85 25.95 5.10
CA ALA A 224 -24.36 24.65 4.67
C ALA A 224 -22.87 24.50 4.96
N PHE A 225 -22.06 25.53 4.65
CA PHE A 225 -20.63 25.53 4.96
C PHE A 225 -20.37 25.36 6.45
N LYS A 226 -21.05 26.14 7.31
CA LYS A 226 -20.94 25.99 8.77
C LYS A 226 -21.31 24.60 9.26
N PHE A 227 -22.38 24.02 8.74
CA PHE A 227 -22.79 22.67 9.10
C PHE A 227 -21.72 21.64 8.69
N ILE A 228 -21.21 21.73 7.46
CA ILE A 228 -20.16 20.83 6.96
C ILE A 228 -18.88 20.97 7.79
N SER A 229 -18.45 22.20 8.10
CA SER A 229 -17.27 22.44 8.94
C SER A 229 -17.43 21.87 10.35
N TRP A 230 -18.62 21.97 10.94
CA TRP A 230 -18.90 21.34 12.23
C TRP A 230 -18.93 19.81 12.13
N ALA A 231 -19.63 19.25 11.14
CA ALA A 231 -19.81 17.81 10.97
C ALA A 231 -18.49 17.09 10.65
N ALA A 232 -17.63 17.73 9.86
CA ALA A 232 -16.29 17.23 9.53
C ALA A 232 -15.24 17.59 10.58
N GLY A 233 -15.56 18.47 11.53
CA GLY A 233 -14.67 18.90 12.61
C GLY A 233 -14.72 17.96 13.83
N PRO A 234 -13.84 18.20 14.83
CA PRO A 234 -13.66 17.29 15.97
C PRO A 234 -14.95 16.98 16.74
N GLU A 235 -15.82 17.98 16.91
CA GLU A 235 -17.08 17.79 17.65
C GLU A 235 -18.04 16.84 16.92
N GLY A 236 -18.30 17.08 15.62
CA GLY A 236 -19.18 16.23 14.83
C GLY A 236 -18.65 14.80 14.70
N GLN A 237 -17.34 14.65 14.51
CA GLN A 237 -16.68 13.36 14.36
C GLN A 237 -16.64 12.58 15.68
N ALA A 238 -16.45 13.26 16.82
CA ALA A 238 -16.54 12.63 18.14
C ALA A 238 -17.95 12.11 18.47
N ILE A 239 -18.99 12.69 17.86
CA ILE A 239 -20.36 12.14 17.93
C ILE A 239 -20.49 10.94 16.98
N MET A 240 -20.01 11.07 15.75
CA MET A 240 -20.13 10.05 14.70
C MET A 240 -19.41 8.74 15.04
N MET A 241 -18.19 8.84 15.62
CA MET A 241 -17.37 7.68 15.94
C MET A 241 -18.00 6.76 17.00
N ARG A 242 -18.91 7.27 17.83
CA ARG A 242 -19.63 6.46 18.84
C ARG A 242 -20.48 5.36 18.24
N GLY A 243 -20.87 5.49 16.98
CA GLY A 243 -21.63 4.45 16.29
C GLY A 243 -20.79 3.27 15.80
N GLY A 244 -19.46 3.28 15.98
CA GLY A 244 -18.57 2.16 15.62
C GLY A 244 -18.49 1.82 14.12
N TRP A 245 -19.15 2.62 13.26
CA TRP A 245 -19.39 2.28 11.86
C TRP A 245 -18.38 2.90 10.88
N ARG A 246 -17.59 3.88 11.33
CA ARG A 246 -16.51 4.51 10.55
C ARG A 246 -15.39 4.95 11.48
N VAL A 247 -14.17 4.89 10.95
CA VAL A 247 -13.02 5.61 11.52
C VAL A 247 -13.26 7.11 11.31
N PRO A 248 -13.16 7.95 12.35
CA PRO A 248 -13.30 9.40 12.21
C PRO A 248 -12.17 9.97 11.34
N ASN A 249 -12.44 11.08 10.65
CA ASN A 249 -11.45 11.71 9.76
C ASN A 249 -10.34 12.50 10.50
N GLN A 250 -10.34 12.52 11.84
CA GLN A 250 -9.21 13.00 12.65
C GLN A 250 -8.46 11.83 13.27
N THR A 251 -7.15 11.77 13.00
CA THR A 251 -6.22 10.81 13.59
C THR A 251 -6.34 10.72 15.11
N ASP A 252 -6.32 11.85 15.82
CA ASP A 252 -6.39 11.86 17.29
C ASP A 252 -7.67 11.21 17.84
N LEU A 253 -8.79 11.36 17.14
CA LEU A 253 -10.05 10.73 17.52
C LEU A 253 -10.02 9.24 17.19
N GLY A 254 -9.53 8.87 16.01
CA GLY A 254 -9.38 7.48 15.58
C GLY A 254 -8.49 6.71 16.54
N MET A 255 -7.39 7.29 17.01
CA MET A 255 -6.47 6.64 17.95
C MET A 255 -6.83 6.80 19.43
N SER A 256 -7.94 7.47 19.75
CA SER A 256 -8.34 7.69 21.14
C SER A 256 -8.91 6.43 21.80
N ASP A 257 -8.71 6.28 23.12
CA ASP A 257 -9.33 5.22 23.91
C ASP A 257 -10.87 5.16 23.73
N ALA A 258 -11.50 6.30 23.49
CA ALA A 258 -12.95 6.41 23.30
C ALA A 258 -13.44 5.71 22.02
N PHE A 259 -12.60 5.61 20.99
CA PHE A 259 -12.89 4.84 19.79
C PHE A 259 -12.37 3.41 19.89
N GLN A 260 -11.15 3.24 20.41
CA GLN A 260 -10.48 1.94 20.46
C GLN A 260 -11.18 0.94 21.41
N ASN A 261 -11.78 1.42 22.51
CA ASN A 261 -12.32 0.58 23.57
C ASN A 261 -13.85 0.69 23.72
N THR A 262 -14.59 1.03 22.66
CA THR A 262 -16.06 1.04 22.73
C THR A 262 -16.64 -0.37 22.66
N GLU A 263 -17.66 -0.65 23.48
CA GLU A 263 -18.41 -1.92 23.45
C GLU A 263 -19.18 -2.12 22.14
N ASP A 264 -19.42 -1.03 21.40
CA ASP A 264 -20.11 -1.02 20.11
C ASP A 264 -19.19 -1.36 18.93
N ASN A 265 -17.91 -1.68 19.18
CA ASN A 265 -16.96 -1.99 18.13
C ASN A 265 -17.34 -3.28 17.37
N PRO A 266 -17.30 -3.27 16.04
CA PRO A 266 -17.68 -4.44 15.25
C PRO A 266 -16.65 -5.56 15.32
N VAL A 267 -15.41 -5.28 15.68
CA VAL A 267 -14.30 -6.24 15.75
C VAL A 267 -13.40 -5.89 16.91
N GLY A 268 -12.57 -6.85 17.36
CA GLY A 268 -11.68 -6.64 18.50
C GLY A 268 -10.61 -5.58 18.24
N ASN A 269 -10.00 -5.60 17.06
CA ASN A 269 -8.82 -4.82 16.74
C ASN A 269 -9.11 -3.58 15.85
N VAL A 270 -10.03 -2.69 16.26
CA VAL A 270 -10.33 -1.46 15.50
C VAL A 270 -9.12 -0.52 15.33
N TYR A 271 -8.05 -0.74 16.11
CA TYR A 271 -6.76 -0.08 15.93
C TYR A 271 -6.21 -0.29 14.53
N ALA A 272 -6.28 -1.51 13.98
CA ALA A 272 -5.80 -1.79 12.64
C ALA A 272 -6.54 -0.98 11.57
N ALA A 273 -7.86 -0.77 11.71
CA ALA A 273 -8.63 0.07 10.80
C ALA A 273 -8.23 1.55 10.92
N SER A 274 -7.98 2.01 12.14
CA SER A 274 -7.53 3.38 12.41
C SER A 274 -6.14 3.62 11.83
N LEU A 275 -5.24 2.66 12.00
CA LEU A 275 -3.90 2.66 11.45
C LEU A 275 -3.92 2.70 9.93
N ALA A 276 -4.71 1.82 9.29
CA ALA A 276 -4.89 1.83 7.84
C ALA A 276 -5.43 3.19 7.34
N SER A 277 -6.38 3.82 8.05
CA SER A 277 -6.93 5.12 7.66
C SER A 277 -5.89 6.25 7.66
N MET A 278 -4.91 6.22 8.57
CA MET A 278 -3.83 7.22 8.61
C MET A 278 -2.82 7.03 7.47
N HIS A 279 -2.70 5.80 6.98
CA HIS A 279 -1.78 5.41 5.92
C HIS A 279 -2.51 5.17 4.59
N THR A 280 -3.70 5.77 4.44
CA THR A 280 -4.45 5.73 3.19
C THR A 280 -3.94 6.82 2.26
N TYR A 281 -3.47 6.43 1.09
CA TYR A 281 -3.04 7.35 0.06
C TYR A 281 -3.89 7.22 -1.19
N MET A 282 -4.04 8.35 -1.85
CA MET A 282 -4.73 8.45 -3.12
C MET A 282 -3.84 7.89 -4.23
N GLY A 283 -4.35 6.89 -4.95
CA GLY A 283 -3.63 6.20 -6.01
C GLY A 283 -3.49 7.01 -7.29
N ASP A 284 -2.63 6.53 -8.21
CA ASP A 284 -2.39 7.14 -9.53
C ASP A 284 -3.68 7.35 -10.34
N TRP A 285 -4.68 6.47 -10.17
CA TRP A 285 -5.98 6.59 -10.81
C TRP A 285 -6.70 7.91 -10.51
N SER A 286 -6.46 8.52 -9.36
CA SER A 286 -7.14 9.75 -8.94
C SER A 286 -6.50 11.00 -9.51
N TYR A 287 -5.21 10.94 -9.86
CA TYR A 287 -4.47 12.08 -10.43
C TYR A 287 -4.70 12.23 -11.93
N PHE A 288 -5.02 11.13 -12.61
CA PHE A 288 -5.19 11.08 -14.06
C PHE A 288 -6.66 10.90 -14.46
N GLU A 289 -7.42 12.00 -14.35
CA GLU A 289 -8.82 12.07 -14.74
C GLU A 289 -8.99 11.60 -16.20
N ASN A 290 -9.81 10.56 -16.40
CA ASN A 290 -10.19 9.86 -17.64
C ASN A 290 -9.65 8.43 -17.80
N GLY A 291 -8.67 7.98 -17.01
CA GLY A 291 -8.20 6.58 -17.06
C GLY A 291 -7.54 6.14 -18.36
N THR A 292 -7.46 6.99 -19.39
CA THR A 292 -6.89 6.64 -20.70
C THR A 292 -5.44 6.19 -20.65
N TRP A 293 -4.72 6.57 -19.59
CA TRP A 293 -3.34 6.17 -19.35
C TRP A 293 -3.19 4.67 -19.05
N ILE A 294 -4.24 3.98 -18.59
CA ILE A 294 -4.22 2.55 -18.27
C ILE A 294 -4.88 1.65 -19.33
N ASP A 295 -5.63 2.20 -20.27
CA ASP A 295 -6.48 1.43 -21.21
C ASP A 295 -5.70 0.40 -22.02
N GLY A 296 -4.46 0.73 -22.40
CA GLY A 296 -3.65 -0.14 -23.26
C GLY A 296 -3.00 -1.33 -22.54
N TRP A 297 -2.65 -1.19 -21.26
CA TRP A 297 -1.73 -2.13 -20.58
C TRP A 297 -2.29 -2.73 -19.30
N SER A 298 -3.31 -2.13 -18.67
CA SER A 298 -3.80 -2.60 -17.37
C SER A 298 -4.50 -3.95 -17.44
N GLU A 299 -5.21 -4.25 -18.53
CA GLU A 299 -5.82 -5.56 -18.73
C GLU A 299 -4.73 -6.65 -18.86
N PRO A 300 -3.72 -6.53 -19.75
CA PRO A 300 -2.65 -7.53 -19.81
C PRO A 300 -1.95 -7.77 -18.47
N LEU A 301 -1.71 -6.72 -17.70
CA LEU A 301 -1.12 -6.84 -16.36
C LEU A 301 -2.04 -7.61 -15.40
N ASN A 302 -3.32 -7.24 -15.33
CA ASN A 302 -4.25 -7.82 -14.36
C ASN A 302 -4.84 -9.17 -14.78
N GLY A 303 -4.95 -9.42 -16.08
CA GLY A 303 -5.53 -10.60 -16.71
C GLY A 303 -4.49 -11.67 -16.99
N GLU A 304 -3.38 -11.33 -17.63
CA GLU A 304 -2.40 -12.32 -18.08
C GLU A 304 -1.25 -12.48 -17.07
N VAL A 305 -0.59 -11.39 -16.69
CA VAL A 305 0.61 -11.43 -15.82
C VAL A 305 0.26 -11.90 -14.42
N ARG A 306 -0.82 -11.36 -13.83
CA ARG A 306 -1.27 -11.74 -12.48
C ARG A 306 -1.80 -13.17 -12.37
N ARG A 307 -2.12 -13.81 -13.50
CA ARG A 307 -2.53 -15.22 -13.57
C ARG A 307 -1.39 -16.15 -13.98
N GLY A 308 -0.18 -15.61 -14.20
CA GLY A 308 0.98 -16.34 -14.69
C GLY A 308 0.75 -16.91 -16.09
N GLU A 309 -0.08 -16.27 -16.91
CA GLU A 309 -0.23 -16.59 -18.33
C GLU A 309 0.87 -15.92 -19.16
N ARG A 310 1.42 -14.81 -18.66
CA ARG A 310 2.63 -14.14 -19.14
C ARG A 310 3.56 -13.83 -17.97
N THR A 311 4.85 -13.69 -18.27
CA THR A 311 5.84 -13.18 -17.30
C THR A 311 5.75 -11.66 -17.20
N LEU A 312 6.28 -11.11 -16.10
CA LEU A 312 6.48 -9.67 -15.97
C LEU A 312 7.45 -9.15 -17.04
N ASP A 313 8.47 -9.93 -17.42
CA ASP A 313 9.43 -9.54 -18.46
C ASP A 313 8.73 -9.30 -19.80
N TYR A 314 7.86 -10.23 -20.20
CA TYR A 314 7.04 -10.08 -21.41
C TYR A 314 6.21 -8.79 -21.35
N PHE A 315 5.62 -8.50 -20.19
CA PHE A 315 4.81 -7.32 -20.02
C PHE A 315 5.63 -6.04 -20.17
N LEU A 316 6.77 -5.94 -19.49
CA LEU A 316 7.65 -4.78 -19.55
C LEU A 316 8.19 -4.58 -20.97
N ASP A 317 8.62 -5.64 -21.65
CA ASP A 317 9.13 -5.56 -23.02
C ASP A 317 8.05 -5.16 -24.04
N THR A 318 6.78 -5.50 -23.79
CA THR A 318 5.67 -5.27 -24.74
C THR A 318 4.93 -3.96 -24.50
N TYR A 319 4.75 -3.57 -23.24
CA TYR A 319 3.77 -2.54 -22.86
C TYR A 319 4.38 -1.26 -22.27
N THR A 320 5.67 -1.24 -21.88
CA THR A 320 6.30 -0.07 -21.25
C THR A 320 6.26 1.17 -22.14
N ASP A 321 6.68 1.06 -23.40
CA ASP A 321 6.69 2.21 -24.33
C ASP A 321 5.30 2.79 -24.54
N MET A 322 4.29 1.92 -24.61
CA MET A 322 2.90 2.33 -24.76
C MET A 322 2.36 2.99 -23.47
N ALA A 323 2.69 2.43 -22.30
CA ALA A 323 2.34 3.03 -21.01
C ALA A 323 2.96 4.43 -20.87
N ASN A 324 4.25 4.57 -21.15
CA ASN A 324 4.96 5.85 -21.11
C ASN A 324 4.37 6.84 -22.11
N THR A 325 4.06 6.41 -23.33
CA THR A 325 3.38 7.27 -24.34
C THR A 325 2.04 7.79 -23.82
N ALA A 326 1.27 6.93 -23.15
CA ALA A 326 -0.03 7.31 -22.58
C ALA A 326 0.10 8.20 -21.34
N LEU A 327 1.19 8.08 -20.58
CA LEU A 327 1.52 8.93 -19.43
C LEU A 327 2.05 10.32 -19.83
N ASN A 328 2.72 10.43 -20.97
CA ASN A 328 3.31 11.70 -21.45
C ASN A 328 2.30 12.83 -21.70
N VAL A 329 1.00 12.51 -21.80
CA VAL A 329 -0.06 13.52 -21.91
C VAL A 329 -0.41 14.18 -20.57
N MET A 330 0.05 13.60 -19.46
CA MET A 330 -0.20 14.07 -18.11
C MET A 330 0.80 15.18 -17.78
N THR A 331 0.32 16.43 -17.82
CA THR A 331 1.15 17.63 -17.71
C THR A 331 1.17 18.24 -16.30
N ILE A 332 0.30 17.76 -15.41
CA ILE A 332 0.26 18.20 -14.01
C ILE A 332 1.20 17.30 -13.21
N ARG A 333 2.31 17.87 -12.72
CA ARG A 333 3.15 17.21 -11.73
C ARG A 333 2.49 17.29 -10.36
N PHE A 334 2.10 16.14 -9.83
CA PHE A 334 1.72 15.97 -8.44
C PHE A 334 2.98 15.74 -7.61
N ARG A 335 3.29 16.64 -6.68
CA ARG A 335 4.24 16.34 -5.61
C ARG A 335 3.45 15.69 -4.48
N ARG A 336 3.68 14.40 -4.27
CA ARG A 336 3.15 13.67 -3.10
C ARG A 336 3.79 14.17 -1.82
#